data_AF-A0A6J1R6B0-F1
#
_entry.id   AF-A0A6J1R6B0-F1
#
_cell.length_a   1.000
_cell.length_b   1.000
_cell.length_c   1.000
_cell.angle_alpha   90.00
_cell.angle_beta   90.00
_cell.angle_gamma   90.00
#
_symmetry.space_group_name_H-M   'P 1'
#
loop_
_entity.id
_entity.type
_entity.pdbx_description
1 polymer ?
#
loop_
_entity_poly.entity_id
_entity_poly.type
_entity_poly.pdbx_seq_one_letter_code
_entity_poly.pdbx_strand_id
1 'polypeptide(L)'
;MTPAKNSTLPRYLLTSLASNDLAIGLLVTPFGFLPAVYGCWPYGEVVCQIQALLRGALTQQSAVILVCMAIDRYVCMLHPHRYHKHSSKRYYMRQGCVAVMSTTWIASVAIFGVLVLPRGGYYFNGSGLLACDPFFARASLRILACCSFYFPTTMVLMYCYGSAFHVNKLRLKRVVCVNTPEVVNGGHIERLVAHERRLSTSASRTMAAMSLGFIVMVTPWTIQEVVAACTGSKPPPFLDFLATWLALSNSFWNPFLYWLLNNHFRRISRELLYTKILCRSKPLGTKQHCCATSTGGLDVCSIAGIDLSGLERCSMERCSMARCSSLSLANTPPPLPWETGHVTHGDVAST
;
A
#
# COMPACT_ATOMS: atom_id res chain seq x y z
N MET A 1 -15.28 22.92 10.83
CA MET A 1 -14.00 22.39 10.28
C MET A 1 -14.22 20.94 9.89
N THR A 2 -14.31 20.66 8.60
CA THR A 2 -14.55 19.31 8.07
C THR A 2 -13.30 18.43 8.20
N PRO A 3 -13.44 17.13 8.52
CA PRO A 3 -12.32 16.23 8.71
C PRO A 3 -11.61 15.98 7.37
N ALA A 4 -10.30 15.86 7.47
CA ALA A 4 -9.31 15.80 6.40
C ALA A 4 -9.64 14.78 5.27
N LYS A 5 -10.23 15.27 4.18
CA LYS A 5 -10.36 14.57 2.87
C LYS A 5 -9.02 14.50 2.13
N ASN A 6 -7.96 14.01 2.79
CA ASN A 6 -6.56 14.39 2.48
C ASN A 6 -5.58 13.26 2.09
N SER A 7 -6.07 12.12 1.57
CA SER A 7 -5.19 11.03 1.10
C SER A 7 -5.62 10.37 -0.22
N THR A 8 -6.30 11.08 -1.12
CA THR A 8 -6.79 10.50 -2.38
C THR A 8 -5.69 10.20 -3.41
N LEU A 9 -4.68 11.06 -3.56
CA LEU A 9 -3.61 10.87 -4.58
C LEU A 9 -2.70 9.66 -4.28
N PRO A 10 -2.13 9.49 -3.08
CA PRO A 10 -1.23 8.36 -2.82
C PRO A 10 -1.94 7.01 -2.90
N ARG A 11 -3.22 6.98 -2.48
CA ARG A 11 -4.07 5.78 -2.62
C ARG A 11 -4.34 5.47 -4.08
N TYR A 12 -4.64 6.48 -4.90
CA TYR A 12 -4.82 6.33 -6.33
C TYR A 12 -3.58 5.74 -7.01
N LEU A 13 -2.40 6.30 -6.75
CA LEU A 13 -1.15 5.79 -7.33
C LEU A 13 -0.85 4.35 -6.93
N LEU A 14 -1.09 4.00 -5.66
CA LEU A 14 -0.92 2.63 -5.17
C LEU A 14 -1.91 1.66 -5.85
N THR A 15 -3.18 2.06 -6.01
CA THR A 15 -4.17 1.24 -6.72
C THR A 15 -3.84 1.09 -8.20
N SER A 16 -3.30 2.13 -8.83
CA SER A 16 -2.84 2.06 -10.22
C SER A 16 -1.64 1.13 -10.36
N LEU A 17 -0.68 1.17 -9.44
CA LEU A 17 0.45 0.23 -9.42
C LEU A 17 -0.05 -1.21 -9.27
N ALA A 18 -0.92 -1.47 -8.30
CA ALA A 18 -1.49 -2.79 -8.08
C ALA A 18 -2.30 -3.30 -9.30
N SER A 19 -3.02 -2.41 -9.99
CA SER A 19 -3.77 -2.77 -11.21
C SER A 19 -2.82 -3.12 -12.37
N ASN A 20 -1.73 -2.38 -12.53
CA ASN A 20 -0.71 -2.67 -13.53
C ASN A 20 0.01 -3.99 -13.25
N ASP A 21 0.39 -4.22 -12.00
CA ASP A 21 1.04 -5.47 -11.56
C ASP A 21 0.11 -6.68 -11.75
N LEU A 22 -1.18 -6.51 -11.46
CA LEU A 22 -2.19 -7.54 -11.73
C LEU A 22 -2.32 -7.82 -13.23
N ALA A 23 -2.29 -6.79 -14.08
CA ALA A 23 -2.32 -6.97 -15.53
C ALA A 23 -1.09 -7.75 -16.03
N ILE A 24 0.11 -7.50 -15.50
CA ILE A 24 1.30 -8.30 -15.82
C ILE A 24 1.12 -9.77 -15.38
N GLY A 25 0.60 -9.97 -14.16
CA GLY A 25 0.36 -11.29 -13.60
C GLY A 25 -0.71 -12.11 -14.33
N LEU A 26 -1.71 -11.46 -14.93
CA LEU A 26 -2.82 -12.13 -15.61
C LEU A 26 -2.66 -12.21 -17.13
N LEU A 27 -2.11 -11.18 -17.77
CA LEU A 27 -2.09 -11.07 -19.23
C LEU A 27 -0.74 -11.41 -19.86
N VAL A 28 0.35 -11.38 -19.09
CA VAL A 28 1.70 -11.64 -19.62
C VAL A 28 2.27 -12.95 -19.07
N THR A 29 2.25 -13.11 -17.75
CA THR A 29 2.92 -14.22 -17.07
C THR A 29 2.35 -15.61 -17.40
N PRO A 30 1.02 -15.83 -17.45
CA PRO A 30 0.46 -17.17 -17.65
C PRO A 30 0.76 -17.73 -19.04
N PHE A 31 0.95 -16.87 -20.04
CA PHE A 31 1.29 -17.27 -21.41
C PHE A 31 2.72 -17.81 -21.55
N GLY A 32 3.58 -17.66 -20.53
CA GLY A 32 4.88 -18.33 -20.49
C GLY A 32 4.82 -19.81 -20.08
N PHE A 33 3.70 -20.29 -19.53
CA PHE A 33 3.61 -21.65 -18.99
C PHE A 33 3.65 -22.74 -20.08
N LEU A 34 2.76 -22.68 -21.09
CA LEU A 34 2.77 -23.72 -22.14
C LEU A 34 4.05 -23.70 -22.98
N PRO A 35 4.61 -22.53 -23.37
CA PRO A 35 5.91 -22.50 -24.03
C PRO A 35 7.05 -23.08 -23.19
N ALA A 36 7.02 -22.93 -21.87
CA ALA A 36 7.99 -23.58 -20.99
C ALA A 36 7.88 -25.11 -21.00
N VAL A 37 6.68 -25.67 -21.21
CA VAL A 37 6.45 -27.12 -21.29
C VAL A 37 6.80 -27.68 -22.68
N TYR A 38 6.34 -27.01 -23.75
CA TYR A 38 6.46 -27.53 -25.12
C TYR A 38 7.71 -27.04 -25.86
N GLY A 39 8.40 -26.01 -25.36
CA GLY A 39 9.55 -25.39 -26.03
C GLY A 39 9.20 -24.60 -27.29
N CYS A 40 7.91 -24.39 -27.58
CA CYS A 40 7.42 -23.65 -28.73
C CYS A 40 6.24 -22.74 -28.35
N TRP A 41 5.83 -21.83 -29.23
CA TRP A 41 4.67 -20.95 -29.01
C TRP A 41 3.38 -21.54 -29.62
N PRO A 42 2.43 -22.08 -28.82
CA PRO A 42 1.25 -22.76 -29.35
C PRO A 42 0.04 -21.84 -29.59
N TYR A 43 0.06 -20.60 -29.11
CA TYR A 43 -1.12 -19.71 -29.10
C TYR A 43 -1.37 -18.96 -30.42
N GLY A 44 -0.55 -19.22 -31.45
CA GLY A 44 -0.60 -18.52 -32.73
C GLY A 44 0.03 -17.12 -32.72
N GLU A 45 0.19 -16.55 -33.91
CA GLU A 45 0.95 -15.32 -34.15
C GLU A 45 0.28 -14.07 -33.56
N VAL A 46 -1.05 -13.96 -33.62
CA VAL A 46 -1.78 -12.82 -33.06
C VAL A 46 -1.58 -12.70 -31.54
N VAL A 47 -1.63 -13.83 -30.81
CA VAL A 47 -1.44 -13.80 -29.35
C VAL A 47 0.01 -13.49 -29.00
N CYS A 48 0.98 -13.99 -29.77
CA CYS A 48 2.40 -13.67 -29.63
C CYS A 48 2.64 -12.16 -29.78
N GLN A 49 2.03 -11.57 -30.80
CA GLN A 49 2.11 -10.15 -31.10
C GLN A 49 1.50 -9.29 -29.99
N ILE A 50 0.30 -9.64 -29.51
CA ILE A 50 -0.35 -8.95 -28.38
C ILE A 50 0.49 -9.07 -27.10
N GLN A 51 1.06 -10.26 -26.84
CA GLN A 51 1.89 -10.47 -25.66
C GLN A 51 3.15 -9.60 -25.68
N ALA A 52 3.86 -9.54 -26.81
CA ALA A 52 5.05 -8.71 -26.96
C ALA A 52 4.74 -7.22 -26.71
N LEU A 53 3.61 -6.74 -27.23
CA LEU A 53 3.15 -5.37 -27.01
C LEU A 53 2.80 -5.10 -25.54
N LEU A 54 1.95 -5.94 -24.94
CA LEU A 54 1.49 -5.76 -23.55
C LEU A 54 2.65 -5.84 -22.56
N ARG A 55 3.60 -6.76 -22.78
CA ARG A 55 4.80 -6.90 -21.93
C ARG A 55 5.60 -5.61 -21.89
N GLY A 56 5.87 -5.01 -23.06
CA GLY A 56 6.56 -3.73 -23.15
C GLY A 56 5.78 -2.60 -22.48
N ALA A 57 4.49 -2.46 -22.83
CA ALA A 57 3.66 -1.35 -22.36
C ALA A 57 3.42 -1.35 -20.84
N LEU A 58 3.09 -2.51 -20.27
CA LEU A 58 2.83 -2.64 -18.82
C LEU A 58 4.10 -2.46 -17.98
N THR A 59 5.25 -2.91 -18.48
CA THR A 59 6.54 -2.71 -17.80
C THR A 59 6.89 -1.23 -17.77
N GLN A 60 6.75 -0.53 -18.90
CA GLN A 60 6.97 0.92 -18.96
C GLN A 60 5.99 1.68 -18.05
N GLN A 61 4.72 1.28 -18.03
CA GLN A 61 3.71 1.92 -17.18
C GLN A 61 4.03 1.79 -15.69
N SER A 62 4.56 0.65 -15.24
CA SER A 62 4.99 0.47 -13.85
C SER A 62 6.06 1.49 -13.43
N ALA A 63 7.04 1.74 -14.30
CA ALA A 63 8.11 2.70 -14.08
C ALA A 63 7.57 4.14 -13.94
N VAL A 64 6.64 4.54 -14.82
CA VAL A 64 6.00 5.86 -14.75
C VAL A 64 5.21 6.03 -13.46
N ILE A 65 4.47 5.00 -13.03
CA ILE A 65 3.72 5.04 -11.77
C ILE A 65 4.67 5.23 -10.58
N LEU A 66 5.80 4.52 -10.55
CA LEU A 66 6.82 4.68 -9.51
C LEU A 66 7.44 6.08 -9.51
N VAL A 67 7.68 6.67 -10.67
CA VAL A 67 8.14 8.07 -10.79
C VAL A 67 7.10 9.04 -10.22
N CYS A 68 5.82 8.90 -10.58
CA CYS A 68 4.75 9.72 -10.02
C CYS A 68 4.65 9.56 -8.48
N MET A 69 4.81 8.33 -7.98
CA MET A 69 4.86 8.06 -6.53
C MET A 69 6.06 8.75 -5.87
N ALA A 70 7.24 8.73 -6.49
CA ALA A 70 8.43 9.39 -5.98
C ALA A 70 8.28 10.92 -5.96
N ILE A 71 7.69 11.52 -6.99
CA ILE A 71 7.41 12.96 -7.06
C ILE A 71 6.38 13.38 -6.00
N ASP A 72 5.28 12.64 -5.84
CA ASP A 72 4.29 12.92 -4.78
C ASP A 72 4.95 12.90 -3.39
N ARG A 73 5.79 11.89 -3.12
CA ARG A 73 6.55 11.80 -1.87
C ARG A 73 7.54 12.96 -1.72
N TYR A 74 8.27 13.30 -2.77
CA TYR A 74 9.23 14.38 -2.77
C TYR A 74 8.55 15.72 -2.40
N VAL A 75 7.44 16.07 -3.05
CA VAL A 75 6.74 17.33 -2.75
C VAL A 75 6.13 17.33 -1.36
N CYS A 76 5.55 16.21 -0.92
CA CYS A 76 5.01 16.05 0.44
C CYS A 76 6.09 16.28 1.51
N MET A 77 7.28 15.73 1.31
CA MET A 77 8.38 15.77 2.29
C MET A 77 9.13 17.10 2.29
N LEU A 78 9.51 17.61 1.11
CA LEU A 78 10.31 18.84 1.00
C LEU A 78 9.48 20.11 1.14
N HIS A 79 8.22 20.10 0.70
CA HIS A 79 7.37 21.29 0.70
C HIS A 79 6.05 21.05 1.43
N PRO A 80 6.06 20.69 2.74
CA PRO A 80 4.86 20.35 3.49
C PRO A 80 3.84 21.51 3.52
N HIS A 81 4.30 22.76 3.60
CA HIS A 81 3.41 23.92 3.54
C HIS A 81 2.69 24.03 2.19
N ARG A 82 3.42 23.85 1.08
CA ARG A 82 2.81 23.89 -0.27
C ARG A 82 1.92 22.67 -0.52
N TYR A 83 2.24 21.53 0.08
CA TYR A 83 1.46 20.31 -0.03
C TYR A 83 0.16 20.40 0.80
N HIS A 84 0.16 20.98 2.00
CA HIS A 84 -1.02 21.03 2.89
C HIS A 84 -1.86 22.32 2.83
N LYS A 85 -1.29 23.48 2.48
CA LYS A 85 -2.00 24.77 2.56
C LYS A 85 -3.09 24.98 1.52
N HIS A 86 -3.02 24.31 0.35
CA HIS A 86 -3.94 24.60 -0.76
C HIS A 86 -4.52 23.33 -1.38
N SER A 87 -5.80 23.06 -1.10
CA SER A 87 -6.55 21.93 -1.67
C SER A 87 -6.52 21.92 -3.21
N SER A 88 -6.54 23.09 -3.85
CA SER A 88 -6.47 23.19 -5.31
C SER A 88 -5.11 22.75 -5.87
N LYS A 89 -4.00 22.92 -5.13
CA LYS A 89 -2.67 22.51 -5.60
C LYS A 89 -2.48 21.00 -5.58
N ARG A 90 -3.07 20.32 -4.59
CA ARG A 90 -3.18 18.84 -4.57
C ARG A 90 -4.00 18.33 -5.75
N TYR A 91 -5.08 19.03 -6.07
CA TYR A 91 -5.90 18.74 -7.23
C TYR A 91 -5.09 18.85 -8.54
N TYR A 92 -4.36 19.96 -8.74
CA TYR A 92 -3.50 20.13 -9.92
C TYR A 92 -2.39 19.08 -10.01
N MET A 93 -1.74 18.74 -8.90
CA MET A 93 -0.72 17.68 -8.88
C MET A 93 -1.32 16.31 -9.25
N ARG A 94 -2.51 15.99 -8.73
CA ARG A 94 -3.22 14.76 -9.10
C ARG A 94 -3.58 14.75 -10.58
N GLN A 95 -4.15 15.84 -11.09
CA GLN A 95 -4.47 15.97 -12.51
C GLN A 95 -3.21 15.84 -13.38
N GLY A 96 -2.09 16.43 -12.96
CA GLY A 96 -0.80 16.26 -13.62
C GLY A 96 -0.32 14.81 -13.65
N CYS A 97 -0.37 14.09 -12.52
CA CYS A 97 0.01 12.67 -12.47
C CYS A 97 -0.91 11.81 -13.36
N VAL A 98 -2.23 12.04 -13.31
CA VAL A 98 -3.19 11.33 -14.15
C VAL A 98 -2.92 11.61 -15.63
N ALA A 99 -2.70 12.88 -16.00
CA ALA A 99 -2.38 13.25 -17.38
C ALA A 99 -1.10 12.56 -17.84
N VAL A 100 -0.01 12.60 -17.04
CA VAL A 100 1.25 11.92 -17.36
C VAL A 100 1.06 10.42 -17.52
N MET A 101 0.36 9.76 -16.59
CA MET A 101 0.11 8.32 -16.65
C MET A 101 -0.73 7.92 -17.88
N SER A 102 -1.73 8.72 -18.23
CA SER A 102 -2.58 8.46 -19.39
C SER A 102 -1.86 8.71 -20.71
N THR A 103 -1.10 9.80 -20.82
CA THR A 103 -0.37 10.12 -22.05
C THR A 103 0.78 9.15 -22.29
N THR A 104 1.51 8.77 -21.23
CA THR A 104 2.59 7.77 -21.34
C THR A 104 2.08 6.38 -21.64
N TRP A 105 0.92 5.98 -21.12
CA TRP A 105 0.27 4.72 -21.49
C TRP A 105 -0.06 4.68 -22.99
N ILE A 106 -0.74 5.71 -23.50
CA ILE A 106 -1.10 5.81 -24.92
C ILE A 106 0.16 5.84 -25.79
N ALA A 107 1.16 6.63 -25.41
CA ALA A 107 2.43 6.70 -26.12
C ALA A 107 3.16 5.34 -26.12
N SER A 108 3.16 4.63 -25.00
CA SER A 108 3.80 3.32 -24.88
C SER A 108 3.12 2.28 -25.79
N VAL A 109 1.79 2.19 -25.74
CA VAL A 109 1.02 1.32 -26.63
C VAL A 109 1.25 1.68 -28.09
N ALA A 110 1.31 2.96 -28.44
CA ALA A 110 1.60 3.40 -29.79
C ALA A 110 3.02 3.03 -30.25
N ILE A 111 4.04 3.25 -29.41
CA ILE A 111 5.44 2.94 -29.72
C ILE A 111 5.62 1.43 -29.91
N PHE A 112 5.18 0.62 -28.95
CA PHE A 112 5.26 -0.84 -29.06
C PHE A 112 4.36 -1.38 -30.18
N GLY A 113 3.22 -0.73 -30.44
CA GLY A 113 2.36 -1.03 -31.58
C GLY A 113 3.07 -0.83 -32.91
N VAL A 114 3.73 0.32 -33.12
CA VAL A 114 4.52 0.59 -34.34
C VAL A 114 5.66 -0.41 -34.50
N LEU A 115 6.27 -0.84 -33.40
CA LEU A 115 7.37 -1.80 -33.41
C LEU A 115 6.91 -3.22 -33.77
N VAL A 116 5.75 -3.64 -33.24
CA VAL A 116 5.31 -5.04 -33.23
C VAL A 116 4.26 -5.35 -34.31
N LEU A 117 3.47 -4.37 -34.77
CA LEU A 117 2.42 -4.56 -35.78
C LEU A 117 2.91 -4.95 -37.18
N PRO A 118 4.04 -4.42 -37.70
CA PRO A 118 4.59 -4.83 -38.98
C PRO A 118 4.96 -6.32 -38.99
N ARG A 119 4.85 -6.97 -40.15
CA ARG A 119 5.31 -8.37 -40.31
C ARG A 119 6.79 -8.49 -39.95
N GLY A 120 7.12 -9.40 -39.04
CA GLY A 120 8.48 -9.56 -38.51
C GLY A 120 8.87 -8.59 -37.40
N GLY A 121 7.93 -7.80 -36.86
CA GLY A 121 8.16 -6.86 -35.74
C GLY A 121 8.29 -7.50 -34.36
N TYR A 122 8.14 -8.82 -34.26
CA TYR A 122 8.29 -9.59 -33.03
C TYR A 122 8.90 -10.96 -33.35
N TYR A 123 9.42 -11.64 -32.33
CA TYR A 123 9.95 -12.99 -32.45
C TYR A 123 9.69 -13.78 -31.16
N PHE A 124 9.66 -15.11 -31.27
CA PHE A 124 9.62 -15.99 -30.12
C PHE A 124 11.03 -16.13 -29.53
N ASN A 125 11.19 -15.74 -28.27
CA ASN A 125 12.41 -15.93 -27.52
C ASN A 125 12.38 -17.29 -26.82
N GLY A 126 13.23 -18.22 -27.26
CA GLY A 126 13.34 -19.58 -26.71
C GLY A 126 14.15 -19.67 -25.41
N SER A 127 14.62 -18.55 -24.86
CA SER A 127 15.28 -18.46 -23.55
C SER A 127 14.56 -17.44 -22.66
N GLY A 128 14.97 -17.33 -21.39
CA GLY A 128 14.37 -16.35 -20.49
C GLY A 128 12.97 -16.77 -20.01
N LEU A 129 11.94 -16.06 -20.51
CA LEU A 129 10.53 -16.29 -20.17
C LEU A 129 9.84 -17.31 -21.11
N LEU A 130 10.49 -17.74 -22.19
CA LEU A 130 9.86 -18.49 -23.29
C LEU A 130 8.62 -17.76 -23.81
N ALA A 131 8.83 -16.53 -24.25
CA ALA A 131 7.79 -15.56 -24.57
C ALA A 131 8.10 -14.83 -25.87
N CYS A 132 7.11 -14.09 -26.38
CA CYS A 132 7.28 -13.25 -27.54
C CYS A 132 7.82 -11.88 -27.15
N ASP A 133 8.87 -11.45 -27.85
CA ASP A 133 9.57 -10.20 -27.64
C ASP A 133 9.53 -9.32 -28.88
N PRO A 134 9.51 -7.98 -28.71
CA PRO A 134 9.61 -7.06 -29.84
C PRO A 134 10.97 -7.20 -30.54
N PHE A 135 10.95 -7.18 -31.87
CA PHE A 135 12.16 -7.25 -32.68
C PHE A 135 12.74 -5.85 -32.91
N PHE A 136 13.99 -5.64 -32.53
CA PHE A 136 14.72 -4.41 -32.79
C PHE A 136 15.69 -4.60 -33.96
N ALA A 137 15.43 -3.96 -35.10
CA ALA A 137 16.24 -4.10 -36.32
C ALA A 137 17.69 -3.62 -36.16
N ARG A 138 17.96 -2.71 -35.21
CA ARG A 138 19.30 -2.19 -34.93
C ARG A 138 19.61 -2.30 -33.44
N ALA A 139 20.82 -2.75 -33.11
CA ALA A 139 21.31 -2.79 -31.74
C ALA A 139 21.23 -1.42 -31.05
N SER A 140 21.49 -0.33 -31.79
CA SER A 140 21.36 1.04 -31.29
C SER A 140 19.95 1.40 -30.86
N LEU A 141 18.91 0.93 -31.57
CA LEU A 141 17.51 1.14 -31.18
C LEU A 141 17.15 0.35 -29.93
N ARG A 142 17.65 -0.88 -29.80
CA ARG A 142 17.46 -1.70 -28.59
C ARG A 142 18.10 -1.04 -27.37
N ILE A 143 19.34 -0.58 -27.49
CA ILE A 143 20.05 0.14 -26.43
C ILE A 143 19.32 1.44 -26.09
N LEU A 144 18.97 2.24 -27.11
CA LEU A 144 18.26 3.51 -26.91
C LEU A 144 16.94 3.28 -26.17
N ALA A 145 16.13 2.31 -26.58
CA ALA A 145 14.88 1.97 -25.90
C ALA A 145 15.12 1.57 -24.44
N CYS A 146 16.00 0.60 -24.18
CA CYS A 146 16.27 0.12 -22.82
C CYS A 146 16.81 1.23 -21.91
N CYS A 147 17.83 1.96 -22.37
CA CYS A 147 18.50 3.01 -21.60
C CYS A 147 17.61 4.24 -21.38
N SER A 148 16.85 4.66 -22.39
CA SER A 148 15.97 5.84 -22.28
C SER A 148 14.80 5.63 -21.32
N PHE A 149 14.37 4.38 -21.10
CA PHE A 149 13.38 4.10 -20.07
C PHE A 149 14.01 3.92 -18.69
N TYR A 150 15.13 3.21 -18.62
CA TYR A 150 15.74 2.85 -17.34
C TYR A 150 16.44 4.03 -16.65
N PHE A 151 17.32 4.76 -17.35
CA PHE A 151 18.14 5.81 -16.72
C PHE A 151 17.32 7.00 -16.21
N PRO A 152 16.41 7.61 -17.00
CA PRO A 152 15.59 8.71 -16.51
C PRO A 152 14.73 8.31 -15.31
N THR A 153 14.14 7.12 -15.34
CA THR A 153 13.36 6.57 -14.23
C THR A 153 14.23 6.47 -12.97
N THR A 154 15.36 5.76 -13.04
CA THR A 154 16.23 5.56 -11.88
C THR A 154 16.82 6.87 -11.35
N MET A 155 17.21 7.81 -12.23
CA MET A 155 17.69 9.13 -11.83
C MET A 155 16.64 9.91 -11.04
N VAL A 156 15.38 9.94 -11.51
CA VAL A 156 14.30 10.65 -10.80
C VAL A 156 13.99 9.97 -9.46
N LEU A 157 13.93 8.63 -9.42
CA LEU A 157 13.72 7.89 -8.17
C LEU A 157 14.83 8.21 -7.15
N MET A 158 16.09 8.12 -7.57
CA MET A 158 17.24 8.40 -6.71
C MET A 158 17.27 9.86 -6.25
N TYR A 159 16.97 10.81 -7.13
CA TYR A 159 16.90 12.23 -6.78
C TYR A 159 15.79 12.50 -5.74
N CYS A 160 14.58 12.01 -5.99
CA CYS A 160 13.43 12.23 -5.12
C CYS A 160 13.63 11.62 -3.72
N TYR A 161 14.02 10.35 -3.66
CA TYR A 161 14.21 9.67 -2.38
C TYR A 161 15.50 10.08 -1.67
N GLY A 162 16.59 10.35 -2.41
CA GLY A 162 17.82 10.90 -1.86
C GLY A 162 17.59 12.26 -1.19
N SER A 163 16.85 13.15 -1.86
CA SER A 163 16.45 14.44 -1.30
C SER A 163 15.56 14.29 -0.06
N ALA A 164 14.59 13.37 -0.10
CA ALA A 164 13.73 13.09 1.05
C ALA A 164 14.53 12.55 2.26
N PHE A 165 15.48 11.66 2.02
CA PHE A 165 16.37 11.13 3.06
C PHE A 165 17.26 12.22 3.66
N HIS A 166 17.86 13.07 2.81
CA HIS A 166 18.70 14.18 3.26
C HIS A 166 17.93 15.16 4.15
N VAL A 167 16.72 15.55 3.73
CA VAL A 167 15.86 16.44 4.52
C VAL A 167 15.45 15.82 5.86
N ASN A 168 15.16 14.51 5.90
CA ASN A 168 14.88 13.83 7.16
C ASN A 168 16.09 13.85 8.11
N LYS A 169 17.29 13.62 7.59
CA LYS A 169 18.54 13.70 8.37
C LYS A 169 18.75 15.10 8.95
N LEU A 170 18.51 16.15 8.16
CA LEU A 170 18.59 17.54 8.62
C LEU A 170 17.55 17.86 9.69
N ARG A 171 16.30 17.38 9.52
CA ARG A 171 15.23 17.59 10.50
C ARG A 171 15.52 16.90 11.82
N LEU A 172 16.07 15.68 11.79
CA LEU A 172 16.49 14.97 13.00
C LEU A 172 17.58 15.72 13.75
N LYS A 173 18.61 16.23 13.05
CA LYS A 173 19.65 17.07 13.67
C LYS A 173 19.07 18.32 14.32
N ARG A 174 18.14 19.02 13.66
CA ARG A 174 17.50 20.23 14.21
C ARG A 174 16.67 19.93 15.46
N VAL A 175 15.92 18.83 15.49
CA VAL A 175 15.15 18.44 16.68
C VAL A 175 16.07 18.12 17.86
N VAL A 176 17.20 17.43 17.62
CA VAL A 176 18.19 17.15 18.67
C VAL A 176 18.79 18.44 19.26
N CYS A 177 19.01 19.46 18.43
CA CYS A 177 19.52 20.77 18.88
C CYS A 177 18.49 21.64 19.61
N VAL A 178 17.19 21.45 19.37
CA VAL A 178 16.11 22.29 19.94
C VAL A 178 15.51 21.69 21.21
N ASN A 179 15.77 20.42 21.52
CA ASN A 179 15.33 19.76 22.77
C ASN A 179 16.11 20.23 24.02
N THR A 180 16.47 21.52 24.10
CA THR A 180 16.66 22.22 25.37
C THR A 180 15.29 22.43 26.04
N PRO A 181 15.19 22.35 27.37
CA PRO A 181 13.97 21.99 28.07
C PRO A 181 13.07 23.22 28.28
N GLU A 182 12.24 23.57 27.31
CA GLU A 182 11.06 24.40 27.58
C GLU A 182 9.80 23.77 27.00
N VAL A 183 8.98 23.30 27.94
CA VAL A 183 7.67 22.70 27.78
C VAL A 183 6.68 23.77 27.34
N VAL A 184 5.90 23.51 26.29
CA VAL A 184 4.65 24.25 26.06
C VAL A 184 3.49 23.28 25.91
N ASN A 185 2.44 23.60 26.65
CA ASN A 185 1.26 22.81 26.94
C ASN A 185 0.29 22.74 25.73
N GLY A 186 0.70 22.06 24.65
CA GLY A 186 -0.04 21.87 23.39
C GLY A 186 -0.46 20.42 23.11
N GLY A 187 -0.64 19.61 24.15
CA GLY A 187 -0.50 18.15 24.10
C GLY A 187 -1.38 17.39 23.11
N HIS A 188 -2.58 17.85 22.74
CA HIS A 188 -3.46 17.08 21.84
C HIS A 188 -3.15 17.32 20.35
N ILE A 189 -3.04 18.58 19.93
CA ILE A 189 -2.75 18.95 18.53
C ILE A 189 -1.33 18.53 18.15
N GLU A 190 -0.36 18.69 19.05
CA GLU A 190 1.02 18.25 18.80
C GLU A 190 1.13 16.72 18.64
N ARG A 191 0.41 15.95 19.46
CA ARG A 191 0.35 14.48 19.32
C ARG A 191 -0.27 14.06 18.00
N LEU A 192 -1.34 14.73 17.55
CA LEU A 192 -1.99 14.47 16.27
C LEU A 192 -1.04 14.78 15.09
N VAL A 193 -0.36 15.93 15.12
CA VAL A 193 0.63 16.33 14.09
C VAL A 193 1.84 15.38 14.08
N ALA A 194 2.34 14.99 15.25
CA ALA A 194 3.42 14.02 15.36
C ALA A 194 3.02 12.64 14.84
N HIS A 195 1.79 12.21 15.11
CA HIS A 195 1.22 10.96 14.59
C HIS A 195 1.09 10.99 13.06
N GLU A 196 0.53 12.05 12.48
CA GLU A 196 0.42 12.22 11.02
C GLU A 196 1.80 12.22 10.35
N ARG A 197 2.78 12.90 10.95
CA ARG A 197 4.18 12.91 10.46
C ARG A 197 4.80 11.50 10.48
N ARG A 198 4.59 10.72 11.54
CA ARG A 198 5.07 9.33 11.63
C ARG A 198 4.42 8.45 10.55
N LEU A 199 3.12 8.57 10.33
CA LEU A 199 2.42 7.86 9.27
C LEU A 199 2.94 8.23 7.88
N SER A 200 3.11 9.52 7.59
CA SER A 200 3.65 10.00 6.32
C SER A 200 5.08 9.49 6.06
N THR A 201 5.93 9.48 7.10
CA THR A 201 7.30 8.95 7.03
C THR A 201 7.31 7.44 6.78
N SER A 202 6.46 6.68 7.49
CA SER A 202 6.32 5.24 7.28
C SER A 202 5.83 4.92 5.86
N ALA A 203 4.84 5.65 5.36
CA ALA A 203 4.36 5.50 3.99
C ALA A 203 5.44 5.83 2.95
N SER A 204 6.22 6.90 3.18
CA SER A 204 7.36 7.26 2.34
C SER A 204 8.42 6.17 2.31
N ARG A 205 8.70 5.52 3.45
CA ARG A 205 9.65 4.40 3.53
C ARG A 205 9.19 3.20 2.71
N THR A 206 7.90 2.86 2.78
CA THR A 206 7.34 1.77 1.98
C THR A 206 7.44 2.05 0.48
N MET A 207 7.11 3.26 0.02
CA MET A 207 7.22 3.62 -1.40
C MET A 207 8.67 3.67 -1.89
N ALA A 208 9.60 4.14 -1.04
CA ALA A 208 11.02 4.12 -1.34
C ALA A 208 11.54 2.68 -1.49
N ALA A 209 11.10 1.76 -0.62
CA ALA A 209 11.48 0.35 -0.71
C ALA A 209 10.94 -0.32 -1.97
N MET A 210 9.69 -0.04 -2.37
CA MET A 210 9.13 -0.52 -3.65
C MET A 210 9.95 -0.01 -4.84
N SER A 211 10.30 1.28 -4.83
CA SER A 211 11.10 1.89 -5.91
C SER A 211 12.53 1.35 -5.95
N LEU A 212 13.14 1.08 -4.80
CA LEU A 212 14.44 0.42 -4.71
C LEU A 212 14.36 -1.03 -5.20
N GLY A 213 13.29 -1.75 -4.87
CA GLY A 213 12.99 -3.09 -5.37
C GLY A 213 12.98 -3.11 -6.90
N PHE A 214 12.27 -2.16 -7.52
CA PHE A 214 12.27 -1.98 -8.98
C PHE A 214 13.68 -1.82 -9.55
N ILE A 215 14.50 -0.93 -8.97
CA ILE A 215 15.88 -0.73 -9.44
C ILE A 215 16.65 -2.05 -9.35
N VAL A 216 16.67 -2.69 -8.19
CA VAL A 216 17.45 -3.93 -7.95
C VAL A 216 17.00 -5.08 -8.85
N MET A 217 15.70 -5.23 -9.07
CA MET A 217 15.14 -6.35 -9.85
C MET A 217 15.25 -6.13 -11.36
N VAL A 218 15.18 -4.88 -11.84
CA VAL A 218 15.24 -4.55 -13.27
C VAL A 218 16.68 -4.35 -13.77
N THR A 219 17.60 -3.91 -12.91
CA THR A 219 19.01 -3.66 -13.29
C THR A 219 19.66 -4.84 -14.03
N PRO A 220 19.59 -6.09 -13.55
CA PRO A 220 20.32 -7.20 -14.17
C PRO A 220 19.83 -7.47 -15.60
N TRP A 221 18.51 -7.39 -15.81
CA TRP A 221 17.92 -7.52 -17.14
C TRP A 221 18.36 -6.37 -18.07
N THR A 222 18.36 -5.12 -17.59
CA THR A 222 18.85 -3.99 -18.39
C THR A 222 20.33 -4.13 -18.76
N ILE A 223 21.19 -4.56 -17.84
CA ILE A 223 22.61 -4.79 -18.14
C ILE A 223 22.75 -5.87 -19.21
N GLN A 224 22.03 -6.98 -19.07
CA GLN A 224 22.06 -8.07 -20.05
C GLN A 224 21.63 -7.59 -21.45
N GLU A 225 20.55 -6.83 -21.55
CA GLU A 225 20.04 -6.28 -22.82
C GLU A 225 21.08 -5.38 -23.51
N VAL A 226 21.74 -4.50 -22.73
CA VAL A 226 22.79 -3.61 -23.25
C VAL A 226 24.01 -4.41 -23.69
N VAL A 227 24.47 -5.36 -22.88
CA VAL A 227 25.64 -6.21 -23.21
C VAL A 227 25.37 -7.05 -24.46
N ALA A 228 24.19 -7.67 -24.55
CA ALA A 228 23.80 -8.45 -25.72
C ALA A 228 23.74 -7.60 -26.99
N ALA A 229 23.25 -6.36 -26.88
CA ALA A 229 23.21 -5.42 -28.01
C ALA A 229 24.61 -4.93 -28.42
N CYS A 230 25.53 -4.70 -27.47
CA CYS A 230 26.89 -4.24 -27.76
C CYS A 230 27.79 -5.34 -28.32
N THR A 231 27.67 -6.56 -27.81
CA THR A 231 28.55 -7.70 -28.18
C THR A 231 28.01 -8.53 -29.32
N GLY A 232 26.72 -8.41 -29.66
CA GLY A 232 26.02 -9.30 -30.59
C GLY A 232 25.89 -10.74 -30.09
N SER A 233 26.39 -11.05 -28.89
CA SER A 233 26.41 -12.39 -28.32
C SER A 233 25.19 -12.60 -27.44
N LYS A 234 24.53 -13.75 -27.60
CA LYS A 234 23.40 -14.12 -26.74
C LYS A 234 23.92 -14.51 -25.35
N PRO A 235 23.31 -14.03 -24.27
CA PRO A 235 23.65 -14.46 -22.93
C PRO A 235 23.38 -15.96 -22.76
N PRO A 236 24.12 -16.67 -21.88
CA PRO A 236 23.81 -18.04 -21.52
C PRO A 236 22.33 -18.20 -21.09
N PRO A 237 21.62 -19.26 -21.52
CA PRO A 237 20.18 -19.41 -21.27
C PRO A 237 19.78 -19.31 -19.79
N PHE A 238 20.65 -19.80 -18.89
CA PHE A 238 20.43 -19.72 -17.45
C PHE A 238 20.48 -18.28 -16.91
N LEU A 239 21.41 -17.46 -17.40
CA LEU A 239 21.50 -16.05 -16.99
C LEU A 239 20.31 -15.26 -17.53
N ASP A 240 19.91 -15.53 -18.77
CA ASP A 240 18.71 -14.93 -19.37
C ASP A 240 17.44 -15.27 -18.60
N PHE A 241 17.29 -16.54 -18.21
CA PHE A 241 16.22 -16.99 -17.32
C PHE A 241 16.22 -16.21 -16.00
N LEU A 242 17.33 -16.20 -15.27
CA LEU A 242 17.40 -15.54 -13.97
C LEU A 242 17.10 -14.05 -14.05
N ALA A 243 17.73 -13.33 -14.98
CA ALA A 243 17.55 -11.88 -15.11
C ALA A 243 16.12 -11.53 -15.53
N THR A 244 15.56 -12.27 -16.48
CA THR A 244 14.19 -12.04 -16.97
C THR A 244 13.14 -12.33 -15.90
N TRP A 245 13.26 -13.45 -15.18
CA TRP A 245 12.33 -13.80 -14.11
C TRP A 245 12.46 -12.88 -12.89
N LEU A 246 13.68 -12.45 -12.56
CA LEU A 246 13.90 -11.46 -11.50
C LEU A 246 13.19 -10.14 -11.83
N ALA A 247 13.37 -9.62 -13.04
CA ALA A 247 12.71 -8.39 -13.49
C ALA A 247 11.18 -8.54 -13.52
N LEU A 248 10.66 -9.66 -14.02
CA LEU A 248 9.22 -9.94 -14.06
C LEU A 248 8.62 -10.06 -12.64
N SER A 249 9.38 -10.62 -11.68
CA SER A 249 8.91 -10.80 -10.31
C SER A 249 8.71 -9.48 -9.55
N ASN A 250 9.24 -8.34 -10.04
CA ASN A 250 9.10 -7.04 -9.39
C ASN A 250 7.65 -6.71 -9.01
N SER A 251 6.72 -6.94 -9.94
CA SER A 251 5.29 -6.70 -9.74
C SER A 251 4.69 -7.62 -8.66
N PHE A 252 5.20 -8.84 -8.52
CA PHE A 252 4.74 -9.80 -7.50
C PHE A 252 5.16 -9.39 -6.08
N TRP A 253 6.32 -8.75 -5.92
CA TRP A 253 6.84 -8.38 -4.60
C TRP A 253 6.16 -7.15 -3.98
N ASN A 254 5.54 -6.29 -4.79
CA ASN A 254 4.96 -5.02 -4.34
C ASN A 254 3.93 -5.18 -3.19
N PRO A 255 2.93 -6.10 -3.25
CA PRO A 255 2.01 -6.35 -2.14
C PRO A 255 2.71 -6.80 -0.84
N PHE A 256 3.72 -7.67 -0.95
CA PHE A 256 4.48 -8.18 0.20
C PHE A 256 5.32 -7.07 0.83
N LEU A 257 6.00 -6.25 0.02
CA LEU A 257 6.72 -5.08 0.50
C LEU A 257 5.79 -4.09 1.21
N TYR A 258 4.58 -3.89 0.68
CA TYR A 258 3.58 -3.06 1.34
C TYR A 258 3.17 -3.64 2.69
N TRP A 259 2.90 -4.95 2.74
CA TRP A 259 2.50 -5.67 3.94
C TRP A 259 3.58 -5.68 5.03
N LEU A 260 4.84 -5.90 4.67
CA LEU A 260 5.96 -5.92 5.61
C LEU A 260 6.25 -4.53 6.20
N LEU A 261 6.18 -3.49 5.36
CA LEU A 261 6.66 -2.15 5.73
C LEU A 261 5.58 -1.22 6.27
N ASN A 262 4.29 -1.52 6.01
CA ASN A 262 3.16 -0.71 6.47
C ASN A 262 2.33 -1.42 7.55
N ASN A 263 2.52 -0.98 8.80
CA ASN A 263 1.82 -1.51 9.98
C ASN A 263 0.29 -1.42 9.87
N HIS A 264 -0.24 -0.37 9.24
CA HIS A 264 -1.68 -0.18 9.09
C HIS A 264 -2.26 -1.22 8.11
N PHE A 265 -1.60 -1.42 6.97
CA PHE A 265 -2.01 -2.43 6.00
C PHE A 265 -1.90 -3.85 6.55
N ARG A 266 -0.86 -4.14 7.33
CA ARG A 266 -0.72 -5.43 8.02
C ARG A 266 -1.86 -5.73 9.00
N ARG A 267 -2.37 -4.70 9.69
CA ARG A 267 -3.55 -4.84 10.57
C ARG A 267 -4.81 -5.14 9.76
N ILE A 268 -5.08 -4.35 8.72
CA ILE A 268 -6.27 -4.53 7.87
C ILE A 268 -6.24 -5.88 7.16
N SER A 269 -5.12 -6.26 6.57
CA SER A 269 -4.96 -7.56 5.91
C SER A 269 -5.15 -8.73 6.90
N ARG A 270 -4.64 -8.63 8.13
CA ARG A 270 -4.91 -9.61 9.17
C ARG A 270 -6.41 -9.65 9.51
N GLU A 271 -7.06 -8.51 9.71
CA GLU A 271 -8.49 -8.48 9.98
C GLU A 271 -9.31 -9.14 8.85
N LEU A 272 -9.02 -8.79 7.59
CA LEU A 272 -9.66 -9.39 6.41
C LEU A 272 -9.39 -10.90 6.32
N LEU A 273 -8.16 -11.35 6.55
CA LEU A 273 -7.81 -12.77 6.54
C LEU A 273 -8.58 -13.54 7.62
N TYR A 274 -8.68 -13.00 8.84
CA TYR A 274 -9.37 -13.65 9.94
C TYR A 274 -10.89 -13.65 9.78
N THR A 275 -11.49 -12.54 9.33
CA THR A 275 -12.95 -12.40 9.22
C THR A 275 -13.54 -12.94 7.92
N LYS A 276 -12.86 -12.79 6.78
CA LYS A 276 -13.39 -13.18 5.46
C LYS A 276 -12.90 -14.54 4.98
N ILE A 277 -11.62 -14.86 5.18
CA ILE A 277 -11.03 -16.12 4.70
C ILE A 277 -11.17 -17.23 5.75
N LEU A 278 -10.84 -16.93 7.01
CA LEU A 278 -10.89 -17.90 8.10
C LEU A 278 -12.25 -17.92 8.83
N CYS A 279 -13.20 -17.06 8.46
CA CYS A 279 -14.54 -16.93 9.07
C CYS A 279 -14.54 -16.96 10.61
N ARG A 280 -13.47 -16.46 11.26
CA ARG A 280 -13.38 -16.39 12.71
C ARG A 280 -13.97 -15.07 13.20
N SER A 281 -14.90 -15.15 14.14
CA SER A 281 -15.36 -13.98 14.90
C SER A 281 -14.17 -13.29 15.54
N LYS A 282 -14.20 -11.95 15.60
CA LYS A 282 -13.20 -11.17 16.32
C LYS A 282 -13.03 -11.78 17.73
N PRO A 283 -11.80 -12.00 18.23
CA PRO A 283 -11.65 -12.14 19.67
C PRO A 283 -12.22 -10.84 20.23
N LEU A 284 -13.21 -10.93 21.14
CA LEU A 284 -13.61 -9.77 21.92
C LEU A 284 -12.33 -9.23 22.55
N GLY A 285 -11.81 -8.13 22.01
CA GLY A 285 -10.83 -7.33 22.71
C GLY A 285 -11.45 -7.01 24.07
N THR A 286 -10.66 -7.21 25.13
CA THR A 286 -10.98 -7.06 26.54
C THR A 286 -12.17 -6.11 26.72
N LYS A 287 -13.30 -6.63 27.23
CA LYS A 287 -14.42 -5.80 27.69
C LYS A 287 -13.81 -4.76 28.61
N GLN A 288 -13.72 -3.51 28.16
CA GLN A 288 -13.42 -2.41 29.03
C GLN A 288 -14.64 -2.32 29.95
N HIS A 289 -14.47 -2.68 31.22
CA HIS A 289 -15.49 -2.55 32.24
C HIS A 289 -15.98 -1.10 32.23
N CYS A 290 -17.16 -0.87 31.68
CA CYS A 290 -17.92 0.34 32.02
C CYS A 290 -18.33 0.20 33.48
N CYS A 291 -17.52 0.76 34.39
CA CYS A 291 -17.98 1.00 35.75
C CYS A 291 -19.02 2.12 35.67
N ALA A 292 -20.30 1.76 35.72
CA ALA A 292 -21.35 2.72 36.04
C ALA A 292 -21.20 3.07 37.53
N THR A 293 -20.77 4.30 37.82
CA THR A 293 -20.93 4.89 39.15
C THR A 293 -21.96 5.99 39.02
N SER A 294 -23.15 5.73 39.58
CA SER A 294 -24.28 6.65 39.60
C SER A 294 -23.99 7.81 40.57
N THR A 295 -23.77 9.01 40.04
CA THR A 295 -24.14 10.28 40.69
C THR A 295 -24.40 11.32 39.61
N GLY A 296 -25.56 11.98 39.67
CA GLY A 296 -26.13 12.78 38.60
C GLY A 296 -25.28 13.94 38.06
N GLY A 297 -25.47 14.21 36.77
CA GLY A 297 -24.84 15.28 36.00
C GLY A 297 -24.47 14.79 34.61
N LEU A 298 -24.83 15.54 33.56
CA LEU A 298 -24.74 15.16 32.14
C LEU A 298 -23.46 14.38 31.75
N ASP A 299 -23.63 13.15 31.26
CA ASP A 299 -22.55 12.42 30.58
C ASP A 299 -22.73 12.47 29.05
N VAL A 300 -21.90 13.30 28.43
CA VAL A 300 -21.66 13.31 26.99
C VAL A 300 -20.83 12.07 26.65
N CYS A 301 -21.47 11.09 26.04
CA CYS A 301 -20.76 9.96 25.44
C CYS A 301 -20.00 10.47 24.21
N SER A 302 -18.69 10.71 24.34
CA SER A 302 -17.83 11.10 23.23
C SER A 302 -17.65 9.90 22.30
N ILE A 303 -18.54 9.80 21.32
CA ILE A 303 -18.43 8.87 20.20
C ILE A 303 -17.29 9.35 19.30
N ALA A 304 -16.24 8.54 19.20
CA ALA A 304 -15.33 8.58 18.07
C ALA A 304 -16.16 8.37 16.80
N GLY A 305 -16.33 9.46 16.04
CA GLY A 305 -17.18 9.52 14.86
C GLY A 305 -16.82 8.49 13.80
N ILE A 306 -17.66 7.47 13.69
CA ILE A 306 -17.89 6.72 12.47
C ILE A 306 -19.41 6.57 12.37
N ASP A 307 -20.04 7.51 11.66
CA ASP A 307 -21.42 7.36 11.19
C ASP A 307 -21.40 6.37 10.02
N LEU A 308 -22.03 5.21 10.20
CA LEU A 308 -22.15 4.15 9.21
C LEU A 308 -23.60 3.94 8.78
N SER A 309 -24.40 5.01 8.77
CA SER A 309 -25.81 5.02 8.36
C SER A 309 -26.06 4.74 6.86
N GLY A 310 -25.05 4.28 6.10
CA GLY A 310 -25.14 4.16 4.63
C GLY A 310 -24.64 2.86 3.99
N LEU A 311 -24.30 1.80 4.74
CA LEU A 311 -24.03 0.49 4.12
C LEU A 311 -25.10 -0.54 4.47
N GLU A 312 -25.74 -0.98 3.40
CA GLU A 312 -26.85 -1.91 3.30
C GLU A 312 -26.74 -3.17 4.18
N ARG A 313 -27.82 -3.40 4.94
CA ARG A 313 -28.70 -4.55 4.80
C ARG A 313 -28.00 -5.84 4.36
N CYS A 314 -27.39 -6.55 5.30
CA CYS A 314 -27.24 -8.00 5.20
C CYS A 314 -27.96 -8.65 6.38
N SER A 315 -28.97 -9.43 6.03
CA SER A 315 -29.90 -10.15 6.89
C SER A 315 -29.23 -10.88 8.06
N MET A 316 -29.68 -10.55 9.28
CA MET A 316 -29.71 -11.49 10.40
C MET A 316 -31.09 -11.47 11.04
N GLU A 317 -32.11 -11.84 10.26
CA GLU A 317 -33.26 -12.50 10.85
C GLU A 317 -32.93 -13.99 10.98
N ARG A 318 -32.68 -14.41 12.22
CA ARG A 318 -32.72 -15.77 12.80
C ARG A 318 -31.54 -16.03 13.74
N CYS A 319 -31.65 -15.51 14.94
CA CYS A 319 -31.37 -16.31 16.13
C CYS A 319 -32.36 -15.89 17.24
N SER A 320 -33.54 -16.49 17.13
CA SER A 320 -34.38 -16.98 18.22
C SER A 320 -34.03 -16.45 19.63
N MET A 321 -34.89 -15.58 20.15
CA MET A 321 -35.19 -15.57 21.58
C MET A 321 -35.62 -16.99 21.99
N ALA A 322 -34.77 -17.71 22.71
CA ALA A 322 -35.20 -18.86 23.49
C ALA A 322 -34.19 -19.17 24.62
N ARG A 323 -34.68 -19.01 25.86
CA ARG A 323 -34.26 -19.68 27.10
C ARG A 323 -32.87 -19.39 27.66
N CYS A 324 -32.86 -18.52 28.66
CA CYS A 324 -32.56 -18.98 30.03
C CYS A 324 -33.45 -18.19 30.99
N SER A 325 -34.67 -18.71 31.19
CA SER A 325 -35.53 -18.35 32.31
C SER A 325 -35.05 -19.06 33.57
N SER A 326 -35.00 -18.29 34.65
CA SER A 326 -35.26 -18.68 36.05
C SER A 326 -34.57 -19.95 36.59
N LEU A 327 -33.56 -19.75 37.43
CA LEU A 327 -33.45 -20.56 38.64
C LEU A 327 -32.92 -19.71 39.81
N SER A 328 -33.82 -19.51 40.77
CA SER A 328 -33.57 -19.49 42.21
C SER A 328 -32.58 -18.46 42.78
N LEU A 329 -33.18 -17.33 43.17
CA LEU A 329 -32.91 -16.65 44.44
C LEU A 329 -32.89 -17.70 45.59
N ALA A 330 -31.71 -18.14 46.05
CA ALA A 330 -31.56 -18.85 47.32
C ALA A 330 -30.08 -18.91 47.72
N ASN A 331 -29.82 -18.75 49.02
CA ASN A 331 -28.53 -18.86 49.74
C ASN A 331 -27.88 -17.54 50.16
N THR A 332 -28.67 -16.70 50.84
CA THR A 332 -28.18 -15.99 52.04
C THR A 332 -27.98 -17.01 53.17
N PRO A 333 -26.82 -17.06 53.85
CA PRO A 333 -26.69 -17.85 55.08
C PRO A 333 -27.50 -17.21 56.22
N PRO A 334 -28.08 -18.01 57.14
CA PRO A 334 -28.91 -17.53 58.24
C PRO A 334 -28.06 -16.90 59.37
N PRO A 335 -28.67 -16.05 60.22
CA PRO A 335 -27.99 -15.48 61.39
C PRO A 335 -27.94 -16.51 62.53
N LEU A 336 -26.87 -16.48 63.33
CA LEU A 336 -26.83 -17.15 64.63
C LEU A 336 -26.82 -16.09 65.76
N PRO A 337 -27.60 -16.29 66.84
CA PRO A 337 -27.79 -15.32 67.92
C PRO A 337 -26.95 -15.65 69.15
N TRP A 338 -26.44 -14.63 69.87
CA TRP A 338 -26.72 -14.42 71.31
C TRP A 338 -26.09 -13.10 71.83
N GLU A 339 -26.93 -12.40 72.61
CA GLU A 339 -26.73 -11.46 73.72
C GLU A 339 -25.60 -10.42 73.73
N THR A 340 -25.97 -9.15 73.91
CA THR A 340 -26.06 -8.56 75.26
C THR A 340 -26.71 -7.18 75.17
N GLY A 341 -27.62 -6.91 76.10
CA GLY A 341 -28.38 -5.67 76.14
C GLY A 341 -27.55 -4.45 76.52
N HIS A 342 -28.05 -3.27 76.16
CA HIS A 342 -28.58 -2.38 77.18
C HIS A 342 -29.44 -1.27 76.54
N VAL A 343 -30.61 -1.15 77.14
CA VAL A 343 -31.63 -0.11 76.99
C VAL A 343 -31.12 1.19 77.60
N THR A 344 -31.38 2.34 76.96
CA THR A 344 -32.00 3.51 77.62
C THR A 344 -32.59 4.49 76.59
N HIS A 345 -33.90 4.69 76.73
CA HIS A 345 -34.72 5.76 76.17
C HIS A 345 -34.35 7.14 76.73
N GLY A 346 -34.66 8.21 75.99
CA GLY A 346 -34.84 9.55 76.57
C GLY A 346 -36.16 9.64 77.35
N ASP A 347 -36.18 10.37 78.46
CA ASP A 347 -36.74 11.73 78.51
C ASP A 347 -37.00 12.26 79.95
N VAL A 348 -36.60 13.53 80.14
CA VAL A 348 -37.23 14.59 80.96
C VAL A 348 -37.19 14.53 82.50
N ALA A 349 -36.56 15.54 83.12
CA ALA A 349 -37.27 16.52 83.97
C ALA A 349 -36.38 17.72 84.37
N SER A 350 -37.02 18.89 84.33
CA SER A 350 -36.63 20.26 84.65
C SER A 350 -36.21 20.54 86.09
N THR A 351 -35.28 21.49 86.24
CA THR A 351 -35.33 22.61 87.20
C THR A 351 -34.71 23.84 86.57
#